data_AF-A0A9Q0PLA2-F1
#
_entry.id   AF-A0A9Q0PLA2-F1
#
_cell.length_a   1.000
_cell.length_b   1.000
_cell.length_c   1.000
_cell.angle_alpha   90.00
_cell.angle_beta   90.00
_cell.angle_gamma   90.00
#
_symmetry.space_group_name_H-M   'P 1'
#
loop_
_entity.id
_entity.type
_entity.pdbx_description
1 polymer ?
#
loop_
_entity_poly.entity_id
_entity_poly.type
_entity_poly.pdbx_seq_one_letter_code
_entity_poly.pdbx_strand_id
1 'polypeptide(L)'
;MLTNSRVSDSLHWYNFDAFRYVFAANAIVSVYSLFEITAAVWEISRNATLLPEICQVWFDFSHDQVFAYLLVSANSAGTEMARAIKGTCTDNNAFCVQSDIAIALGFVGFLFLGVSSLLSGFRVVCFIINGSRFYV
;
A
#
# COMPACT_ATOMS: atom_id res chain seq x y z
N MET A 1 -24.88 -34.80 23.69
CA MET A 1 -23.77 -34.37 22.81
C MET A 1 -24.37 -33.71 21.59
N LEU A 2 -24.52 -32.38 21.59
CA LEU A 2 -25.11 -31.63 20.51
C LEU A 2 -24.21 -30.43 20.20
N THR A 3 -23.74 -30.40 18.94
CA THR A 3 -23.21 -29.25 18.20
C THR A 3 -21.96 -28.57 18.75
N ASN A 4 -20.80 -29.22 18.54
CA ASN A 4 -19.50 -28.54 18.47
C ASN A 4 -19.21 -28.04 17.03
N SER A 5 -20.25 -27.57 16.34
CA SER A 5 -20.21 -27.19 14.91
C SER A 5 -20.38 -25.69 14.70
N ARG A 6 -20.54 -24.91 15.78
CA ARG A 6 -20.79 -23.46 15.75
C ARG A 6 -19.56 -22.58 16.01
N VAL A 7 -18.42 -23.17 16.40
CA VAL A 7 -17.18 -22.40 16.67
C VAL A 7 -16.31 -22.26 15.40
N SER A 8 -16.62 -23.05 14.36
CA SER A 8 -16.11 -22.84 12.99
C SER A 8 -17.08 -22.02 12.14
N ASP A 9 -17.81 -21.07 12.75
CA ASP A 9 -18.38 -19.97 11.97
C ASP A 9 -17.17 -19.16 11.48
N SER A 10 -16.79 -19.45 10.23
CA SER A 10 -15.48 -19.19 9.64
C SER A 10 -15.03 -17.75 9.90
N LEU A 11 -13.91 -17.62 10.63
CA LEU A 11 -13.27 -16.34 10.93
C LEU A 11 -12.86 -15.70 9.59
N HIS A 12 -13.73 -14.86 9.04
CA HIS A 12 -13.48 -14.18 7.78
C HIS A 12 -12.94 -12.77 8.01
N TRP A 13 -12.03 -12.34 7.15
CA TRP A 13 -11.40 -11.02 7.22
C TRP A 13 -12.42 -9.89 7.06
N TYR A 14 -13.49 -10.10 6.29
CA TYR A 14 -14.52 -9.08 6.08
C TYR A 14 -15.40 -8.82 7.33
N ASN A 15 -15.32 -9.65 8.37
CA ASN A 15 -16.03 -9.38 9.62
C ASN A 15 -15.35 -8.30 10.46
N PHE A 16 -14.09 -7.98 10.18
CA PHE A 16 -13.32 -7.00 10.91
C PHE A 16 -13.07 -5.76 10.05
N ASP A 17 -13.49 -4.61 10.55
CA ASP A 17 -13.35 -3.34 9.84
C ASP A 17 -11.88 -3.02 9.53
N ALA A 18 -10.98 -3.32 10.47
CA ALA A 18 -9.53 -3.14 10.28
C ALA A 18 -8.97 -3.98 9.12
N PHE A 19 -9.35 -5.26 8.99
CA PHE A 19 -8.87 -6.08 7.87
C PHE A 19 -9.49 -5.67 6.53
N ARG A 20 -10.74 -5.19 6.53
CA ARG A 20 -11.34 -4.57 5.33
C ARG A 20 -10.59 -3.32 4.93
N TYR A 21 -10.18 -2.50 5.88
CA TYR A 21 -9.39 -1.30 5.62
C TYR A 21 -8.00 -1.64 5.08
N VAL A 22 -7.28 -2.60 5.66
CA VAL A 22 -6.02 -3.15 5.12
C VAL A 22 -6.21 -3.62 3.69
N PHE A 23 -7.23 -4.44 3.43
CA PHE A 23 -7.49 -4.97 2.10
C PHE A 23 -7.78 -3.86 1.08
N ALA A 24 -8.67 -2.91 1.43
CA ALA A 24 -9.02 -1.80 0.55
C ALA A 24 -7.82 -0.89 0.26
N ALA A 25 -7.04 -0.54 1.28
CA ALA A 25 -5.83 0.27 1.12
C ALA A 25 -4.80 -0.40 0.20
N ASN A 26 -4.47 -1.67 0.48
CA ASN A 26 -3.52 -2.43 -0.35
C ASN A 26 -4.04 -2.61 -1.78
N ALA A 27 -5.34 -2.83 -1.97
CA ALA A 27 -5.94 -2.96 -3.30
C ALA A 27 -5.89 -1.65 -4.10
N ILE A 28 -6.23 -0.51 -3.48
CA ILE A 28 -6.16 0.81 -4.12
C ILE A 28 -4.73 1.08 -4.59
N VAL A 29 -3.74 0.90 -3.70
CA VAL A 29 -2.34 1.13 -4.02
C VAL A 29 -1.87 0.17 -5.12
N SER A 30 -2.20 -1.12 -5.02
CA SER A 30 -1.80 -2.11 -6.02
C SER A 30 -2.37 -1.80 -7.41
N VAL A 31 -3.67 -1.47 -7.51
CA VAL A 31 -4.31 -1.11 -8.79
C VAL A 31 -3.68 0.12 -9.39
N TYR A 32 -3.40 1.13 -8.57
CA TYR A 32 -2.75 2.34 -9.05
C TYR A 32 -1.31 2.06 -9.48
N SER A 33 -0.51 1.32 -8.72
CA SER A 33 0.87 1.00 -9.10
C SER A 33 0.92 0.23 -10.42
N LEU A 34 -0.06 -0.65 -10.70
CA LEU A 34 -0.19 -1.30 -12.00
C LEU A 34 -0.51 -0.30 -13.12
N PHE A 35 -1.40 0.65 -12.86
CA PHE A 35 -1.70 1.73 -13.79
C PHE A 35 -0.45 2.58 -14.07
N GLU A 36 0.31 2.94 -13.04
CA GLU A 36 1.53 3.73 -13.13
C GLU A 36 2.62 3.00 -13.94
N ILE A 37 2.84 1.72 -13.68
CA ILE A 37 3.78 0.90 -14.47
C ILE A 37 3.34 0.85 -15.93
N THR A 38 2.04 0.70 -16.20
CA THR A 38 1.50 0.66 -17.57
C THR A 38 1.71 2.01 -18.27
N ALA A 39 1.45 3.11 -17.58
CA ALA A 39 1.66 4.46 -18.09
C ALA A 39 3.16 4.73 -18.37
N ALA A 40 4.05 4.30 -17.47
CA ALA A 40 5.49 4.42 -17.65
C ALA A 40 6.00 3.60 -18.85
N VAL A 41 5.53 2.37 -19.01
CA VAL A 41 5.86 1.52 -20.18
C VAL A 41 5.34 2.16 -21.47
N TRP A 42 4.14 2.74 -21.45
CA TRP A 42 3.58 3.45 -22.60
C TRP A 42 4.40 4.69 -22.97
N GLU A 43 4.80 5.50 -21.99
CA GLU A 43 5.63 6.69 -22.17
C GLU A 43 6.99 6.34 -22.78
N ILE A 44 7.66 5.30 -22.25
CA ILE A 44 8.92 4.78 -22.81
C ILE A 44 8.73 4.28 -24.24
N SER A 45 7.61 3.61 -24.53
CA SER A 45 7.33 3.07 -25.86
C SER A 45 7.04 4.15 -26.91
N ARG A 46 6.42 5.26 -26.50
CA ARG A 46 6.02 6.37 -27.39
C ARG A 46 7.00 7.53 -27.41
N ASN A 47 8.00 7.53 -26.52
CA ASN A 47 8.96 8.62 -26.31
C ASN A 47 8.27 9.99 -26.09
N ALA A 48 7.06 9.96 -25.50
CA ALA A 48 6.21 11.12 -25.32
C ALA A 48 5.68 11.15 -23.88
N THR A 49 5.94 12.25 -23.17
CA THR A 49 5.50 12.44 -21.80
C THR A 49 3.99 12.65 -21.74
N LEU A 50 3.32 11.99 -20.80
CA LEU A 50 1.87 12.16 -20.61
C LEU A 50 1.51 13.51 -19.97
N LEU A 51 2.43 14.09 -19.19
CA LEU A 51 2.24 15.33 -18.46
C LEU A 51 3.41 16.30 -18.70
N PRO A 52 3.16 17.63 -18.57
CA PRO A 52 4.23 18.61 -18.43
C PRO A 52 5.13 18.28 -17.22
N GLU A 53 6.43 18.57 -17.33
CA GLU A 53 7.44 18.21 -16.33
C GLU A 53 7.08 18.66 -14.90
N ILE A 54 6.58 19.90 -14.75
CA ILE A 54 6.10 20.45 -13.49
C ILE A 54 4.98 19.60 -12.88
N CYS A 55 3.97 19.25 -13.67
CA CYS A 55 2.83 18.47 -13.20
C CYS A 55 3.25 17.06 -12.82
N GLN A 56 4.16 16.45 -13.58
CA GLN A 56 4.67 15.11 -13.32
C GLN A 56 5.43 15.03 -11.99
N VAL A 57 6.31 15.99 -11.69
CA VAL A 57 7.12 16.00 -10.46
C VAL A 57 6.24 16.18 -9.21
N TRP A 58 5.28 17.10 -9.26
CA TRP A 58 4.36 17.31 -8.14
C TRP A 58 3.38 16.15 -7.95
N PHE A 59 2.89 15.58 -9.05
CA PHE A 59 1.96 14.46 -9.02
C PHE A 59 2.58 13.22 -8.38
N ASP A 60 3.77 12.84 -8.84
CA ASP A 60 4.57 11.71 -8.35
C ASP A 60 4.86 11.84 -6.84
N PHE A 61 5.32 13.02 -6.39
CA PHE A 61 5.56 13.27 -4.97
C PHE A 61 4.30 13.24 -4.11
N SER A 62 3.23 13.91 -4.55
CA SER A 62 1.99 14.00 -3.76
C SER A 62 1.37 12.64 -3.57
N HIS A 63 1.36 11.86 -4.64
CA HIS A 63 0.71 10.57 -4.69
C HIS A 63 1.47 9.51 -3.87
N ASP A 64 2.81 9.45 -4.01
CA ASP A 64 3.67 8.56 -3.23
C ASP A 64 3.49 8.78 -1.72
N GLN A 65 3.43 10.04 -1.29
CA GLN A 65 3.15 10.37 0.10
C GLN A 65 1.77 9.91 0.55
N VAL A 66 0.70 10.27 -0.19
CA VAL A 66 -0.67 9.92 0.19
C VAL A 66 -0.82 8.41 0.34
N PHE A 67 -0.21 7.64 -0.55
CA PHE A 67 -0.29 6.19 -0.51
C PHE A 67 0.60 5.55 0.55
N ALA A 68 1.78 6.11 0.81
CA ALA A 68 2.58 5.68 1.94
C ALA A 68 1.81 5.87 3.26
N TYR A 69 1.18 7.03 3.46
CA TYR A 69 0.35 7.28 4.64
C TYR A 69 -0.86 6.35 4.72
N LEU A 70 -1.53 6.08 3.59
CA LEU A 70 -2.67 5.17 3.53
C LEU A 70 -2.27 3.73 3.90
N LEU A 71 -1.13 3.24 3.41
CA LEU A 71 -0.65 1.90 3.72
C LEU A 71 -0.20 1.79 5.18
N VAL A 72 0.58 2.74 5.69
CA VAL A 72 1.05 2.65 7.09
C VAL A 72 -0.11 2.75 8.07
N SER A 73 -1.13 3.59 7.81
CA SER A 73 -2.31 3.70 8.67
C SER A 73 -3.13 2.42 8.65
N ALA A 74 -3.39 1.86 7.47
CA ALA A 74 -4.18 0.64 7.32
C ALA A 74 -3.48 -0.57 7.95
N ASN A 75 -2.19 -0.78 7.65
CA ASN A 75 -1.44 -1.90 8.20
C ASN A 75 -1.20 -1.79 9.71
N SER A 76 -1.09 -0.58 10.27
CA SER A 76 -1.05 -0.38 11.72
C SER A 76 -2.37 -0.78 12.39
N ALA A 77 -3.51 -0.36 11.83
CA ALA A 77 -4.83 -0.78 12.32
C ALA A 77 -5.04 -2.31 12.19
N GLY A 78 -4.58 -2.89 11.08
CA GLY A 78 -4.58 -4.34 10.86
C GLY A 78 -3.72 -5.09 11.87
N THR A 79 -2.56 -4.55 12.23
CA THR A 79 -1.64 -5.15 13.21
C THR A 79 -2.27 -5.19 14.59
N GLU A 80 -2.90 -4.09 15.03
CA GLU A 80 -3.60 -4.06 16.32
C GLU A 80 -4.76 -5.06 16.35
N MET A 81 -5.51 -5.17 15.26
CA MET A 81 -6.57 -6.19 15.13
C MET A 81 -6.00 -7.61 15.19
N ALA A 82 -4.93 -7.89 14.44
CA ALA A 82 -4.26 -9.19 14.43
C ALA A 82 -3.76 -9.59 15.83
N ARG A 83 -3.23 -8.62 16.61
CA ARG A 83 -2.84 -8.83 18.01
C ARG A 83 -4.05 -9.11 18.89
N ALA A 84 -5.18 -8.43 18.70
CA ALA A 84 -6.40 -8.63 19.48
C ALA A 84 -7.01 -10.02 19.27
N ILE A 85 -6.97 -10.57 18.05
CA ILE A 85 -7.50 -11.92 17.77
C ILE A 85 -6.47 -13.04 17.99
N LYS A 86 -5.22 -12.72 18.34
CA LYS A 86 -4.15 -13.71 18.51
C LYS A 86 -4.51 -14.81 19.51
N GLY A 87 -5.23 -14.49 20.58
CA GLY A 87 -5.71 -15.48 21.57
C GLY A 87 -6.77 -16.46 21.05
N THR A 88 -7.43 -16.12 19.93
CA THR A 88 -8.42 -16.98 19.26
C THR A 88 -7.79 -17.85 18.16
N CYS A 89 -6.55 -17.56 17.78
CA CYS A 89 -5.78 -18.34 16.83
C CYS A 89 -5.23 -19.59 17.51
N THR A 90 -5.88 -20.74 17.34
CA THR A 90 -5.23 -22.04 17.63
C THR A 90 -4.06 -22.26 16.68
N ASP A 91 -3.04 -23.00 17.08
CA ASP A 91 -1.72 -23.13 16.40
C ASP A 91 -1.74 -23.49 14.90
N ASN A 92 -2.88 -23.85 14.30
CA ASN A 92 -3.01 -24.19 12.87
C ASN A 92 -4.10 -23.38 12.13
N ASN A 93 -4.50 -22.21 12.63
CA ASN A 93 -5.51 -21.43 11.92
C ASN A 93 -4.88 -20.68 10.73
N ALA A 94 -5.05 -21.23 9.52
CA ALA A 94 -4.53 -20.67 8.27
C ALA A 94 -4.90 -19.19 8.07
N PHE A 95 -6.06 -18.77 8.60
CA PHE A 95 -6.51 -17.38 8.60
C PHE A 95 -5.51 -16.43 9.28
N CYS A 96 -5.01 -16.79 10.47
CA CYS A 96 -4.14 -15.90 11.24
C CYS A 96 -2.78 -15.74 10.55
N VAL A 97 -2.22 -16.84 10.04
CA VAL A 97 -0.99 -16.82 9.24
C VAL A 97 -1.16 -15.99 7.97
N GLN A 98 -2.27 -16.18 7.24
CA GLN A 98 -2.55 -15.43 6.03
C GLN A 98 -2.73 -13.92 6.31
N SER A 99 -3.41 -13.56 7.40
CA SER A 99 -3.58 -12.15 7.79
C SER A 99 -2.26 -11.48 8.17
N ASP A 100 -1.38 -12.19 8.88
CA ASP A 100 -0.07 -11.70 9.29
C ASP A 100 0.83 -11.45 8.07
N ILE A 101 0.87 -12.41 7.13
CA ILE A 101 1.58 -12.27 5.86
C ILE A 101 1.03 -11.08 5.05
N ALA A 102 -0.30 -10.91 4.98
CA ALA A 102 -0.91 -9.81 4.24
C ALA A 102 -0.52 -8.44 4.82
N ILE A 103 -0.54 -8.29 6.16
CA ILE A 103 -0.10 -7.08 6.85
C ILE A 103 1.40 -6.82 6.61
N ALA A 104 2.23 -7.87 6.72
CA ALA A 104 3.67 -7.77 6.48
C ALA A 104 3.97 -7.29 5.05
N LEU A 105 3.31 -7.86 4.04
CA LEU A 105 3.42 -7.41 2.65
C LEU A 105 2.97 -5.97 2.48
N GLY A 106 1.92 -5.54 3.18
CA GLY A 106 1.50 -4.15 3.20
C GLY A 106 2.55 -3.20 3.73
N PHE A 107 3.29 -3.58 4.80
CA PHE A 107 4.42 -2.79 5.30
C PHE A 107 5.60 -2.75 4.31
N VAL A 108 5.86 -3.85 3.59
CA VAL A 108 6.84 -3.85 2.50
C VAL A 108 6.43 -2.86 1.40
N GLY A 109 5.15 -2.83 1.03
CA GLY A 109 4.60 -1.83 0.10
C GLY A 109 4.76 -0.40 0.61
N PHE A 110 4.50 -0.17 1.90
CA PHE A 110 4.75 1.13 2.52
C PHE A 110 6.22 1.56 2.43
N LEU A 111 7.17 0.66 2.73
CA LEU A 111 8.59 0.98 2.65
C LEU A 111 9.01 1.34 1.22
N PHE A 112 8.49 0.62 0.23
CA PHE A 112 8.74 0.92 -1.17
C PHE A 112 8.24 2.32 -1.55
N LEU A 113 7.00 2.66 -1.20
CA LEU A 113 6.46 4.01 -1.44
C LEU A 113 7.14 5.08 -0.61
N GLY A 114 7.60 4.77 0.61
CA GLY A 114 8.36 5.68 1.44
C GLY A 114 9.69 6.06 0.79
N VAL A 115 10.40 5.08 0.22
CA VAL A 115 11.62 5.34 -0.56
C VAL A 115 11.29 6.13 -1.84
N SER A 116 10.21 5.77 -2.54
CA SER A 116 9.74 6.52 -3.71
C SER A 116 9.45 7.99 -3.38
N SER A 117 8.75 8.23 -2.27
CA SER A 117 8.41 9.56 -1.75
C SER A 117 9.65 10.41 -1.43
N LEU A 118 10.73 9.79 -0.92
CA LEU A 118 11.98 10.50 -0.67
C LEU A 118 12.68 10.91 -1.97
N LEU A 119 12.72 10.01 -2.96
CA LEU A 119 13.31 10.28 -4.26
C LEU A 119 12.52 11.34 -5.04
N SER A 120 11.20 11.27 -4.99
CA SER A 120 10.31 12.25 -5.61
C SER A 120 10.37 13.61 -4.90
N GLY A 121 10.48 13.62 -3.58
CA GLY A 121 10.72 14.83 -2.79
C GLY A 121 12.04 15.50 -3.15
N PHE A 122 13.11 14.72 -3.34
CA PHE A 122 14.39 15.25 -3.83
C PHE A 122 14.24 15.90 -5.21
N ARG A 123 13.50 15.28 -6.14
CA ARG A 123 13.21 15.88 -7.46
C ARG A 123 12.43 17.19 -7.35
N VAL A 124 11.44 17.27 -6.46
CA VAL A 124 10.68 18.51 -6.20
C VAL A 124 11.63 19.62 -5.72
N VAL A 125 12.51 19.32 -4.77
CA VAL A 125 13.48 20.30 -4.24
C VAL A 125 14.44 20.77 -5.34
N CYS A 126 15.00 19.87 -6.14
CA CYS A 126 15.85 20.24 -7.28
C CYS A 126 15.10 21.11 -8.29
N PHE A 127 13.85 20.76 -8.60
CA PHE A 127 13.02 21.54 -9.51
C PHE A 127 12.77 22.96 -8.99
N ILE A 128 12.50 23.13 -7.69
CA ILE A 128 12.30 24.45 -7.08
C ILE A 128 13.57 25.30 -7.14
N ILE A 129 14.75 24.70 -6.93
CA ILE A 129 16.03 25.42 -6.87
C ILE A 129 16.56 25.75 -8.27
N ASN A 130 16.54 24.79 -9.20
CA ASN A 130 17.21 24.90 -10.50
C ASN A 130 16.25 25.18 -11.67
N GLY A 131 14.94 25.17 -11.44
CA GLY A 131 13.93 25.30 -12.50
C GLY A 131 13.88 24.11 -13.48
N SER A 132 14.61 23.03 -13.20
CA SER A 132 14.66 21.82 -14.02
C SER A 132 14.80 20.57 -13.15
N ARG A 133 14.34 19.42 -13.66
CA ARG A 133 14.29 18.14 -12.93
C ARG A 133 15.67 17.53 -12.61
N PHE A 134 16.75 17.99 -13.23
CA PHE A 134 18.10 17.44 -13.07
C PHE A 134 19.08 18.51 -12.56
N TYR A 135 20.04 18.09 -11.73
CA TYR A 135 21.21 18.92 -11.41
C TYR A 135 22.11 18.95 -12.65
N VAL A 136 22.07 20.06 -13.39
CA VAL A 136 23.06 20.42 -14.42
C VAL A 136 23.91 21.55 -13.88
#